data_AF-A0A134A9M4-F1
#
_entry.id   AF-A0A134A9M4-F1
#
_cell.length_a   1.000
_cell.length_b   1.000
_cell.length_c   1.000
_cell.angle_alpha   90.00
_cell.angle_beta   90.00
_cell.angle_gamma   90.00
#
_symmetry.space_group_name_H-M   'P 1'
#
loop_
_entity.id
_entity.type
_entity.pdbx_description
1 polymer ?
#
loop_
_entity_poly.entity_id
_entity_poly.type
_entity_poly.pdbx_seq_one_letter_code
_entity_poly.pdbx_strand_id
1 'polypeptide(L)'
;MKKNIKFAIILTSIIEIFGLGIIFYQSSVEAGRIQKERDKYYIVVDVNKKDVLKIEKKYLSSQELNKIKIIKAGNEKKYIIEDKKLMDDIISKVEFGKFVSNPSLNMGTEDLNIAFESNNNNVSISLSAEDRTAILKYNESAFLVTVTEDFYSFIYDLFSKIS
;
A
#
# COMPACT_ATOMS: atom_id res chain seq x y z
N MET A 1 44.56 35.01 39.25
CA MET A 1 43.54 33.94 39.15
C MET A 1 43.59 33.30 37.76
N LYS A 2 44.33 32.20 37.56
CA LYS A 2 44.14 31.36 36.36
C LYS A 2 42.89 30.51 36.59
N LYS A 3 41.71 31.09 36.34
CA LYS A 3 40.43 30.39 36.45
C LYS A 3 40.45 29.14 35.55
N ASN A 4 39.81 28.07 36.00
CA ASN A 4 39.75 26.72 35.40
C ASN A 4 39.10 26.67 34.00
N ILE A 5 39.64 27.42 33.03
CA ILE A 5 39.15 27.51 31.65
C ILE A 5 39.12 26.13 30.98
N LYS A 6 40.12 25.28 31.25
CA LYS A 6 40.15 23.90 30.75
C LYS A 6 38.94 23.07 31.22
N PHE A 7 38.52 23.26 32.47
CA PHE A 7 37.37 22.55 33.04
C PHE A 7 36.05 23.04 32.44
N ALA A 8 35.93 24.36 32.22
CA ALA A 8 34.77 24.94 31.56
C ALA A 8 34.62 24.43 30.11
N ILE A 9 35.72 24.37 29.35
CA ILE A 9 35.72 23.84 27.97
C ILE A 9 35.30 22.37 27.94
N ILE A 10 35.89 21.53 28.80
CA ILE A 10 35.53 20.10 28.88
C ILE A 10 34.05 19.93 29.22
N LEU A 11 33.54 20.70 30.19
CA LEU A 11 32.14 20.63 30.61
C LEU A 11 31.19 21.06 29.48
N THR A 12 31.51 22.13 28.75
CA THR A 12 30.73 22.58 27.59
C THR A 12 30.71 21.52 26.49
N SER A 13 31.86 20.94 26.14
CA SER A 13 31.92 19.87 25.13
C SER A 13 31.12 18.63 25.54
N ILE A 14 31.12 18.27 26.83
CA ILE A 14 30.29 17.18 27.36
C ILE A 14 28.80 17.51 27.15
N ILE A 15 28.35 18.70 27.55
CA ILE A 15 26.94 19.12 27.39
C ILE A 15 26.54 19.11 25.91
N GLU A 16 27.41 19.56 25.00
CA GLU A 16 27.14 19.55 23.56
C GLU A 16 27.00 18.12 23.00
N ILE A 17 27.91 17.22 23.34
CA ILE A 17 27.87 15.82 22.88
C ILE A 17 26.61 15.12 23.41
N PHE A 18 26.30 15.26 24.70
CA PHE A 18 25.10 14.65 25.28
C PHE A 18 23.82 15.31 24.75
N GLY A 19 23.81 16.64 24.60
CA GLY A 19 22.66 17.37 24.05
C GLY A 19 22.33 16.96 22.62
N LEU A 20 23.33 16.93 21.74
CA LEU A 20 23.16 16.43 20.36
C LEU A 20 22.78 14.95 20.35
N GLY A 21 23.41 14.12 21.18
CA GLY A 21 23.09 12.70 21.31
C GLY A 21 21.63 12.44 21.69
N ILE A 22 21.08 13.23 22.62
CA ILE A 22 19.67 13.14 23.02
C ILE A 22 18.74 13.53 21.86
N ILE A 23 19.05 14.61 21.13
CA ILE A 23 18.26 15.04 19.97
C ILE A 23 18.24 13.94 18.90
N PHE A 24 19.41 13.41 18.52
CA PHE A 24 19.50 12.32 17.54
C PHE A 24 18.76 11.06 17.98
N TYR A 25 18.85 10.69 19.25
CA TYR A 25 18.11 9.55 19.79
C TYR A 25 16.60 9.76 19.69
N GLN A 26 16.09 10.91 20.14
CA GLN A 26 14.66 11.23 20.06
C GLN A 26 14.16 11.24 18.61
N SER A 27 14.91 11.86 17.68
CA SER A 27 14.58 11.83 16.25
C SER A 27 14.53 10.42 15.69
N SER A 28 15.47 9.54 16.09
CA SER A 28 15.50 8.14 15.64
C SER A 28 14.32 7.33 16.18
N VAL A 29 13.97 7.51 17.45
CA VAL A 29 12.81 6.87 18.07
C VAL A 29 11.52 7.31 17.38
N GLU A 30 11.38 8.60 17.09
CA GLU A 30 10.20 9.14 16.42
C GLU A 30 10.09 8.66 14.97
N ALA A 31 11.21 8.62 14.24
CA ALA A 31 11.25 8.04 12.90
C ALA A 31 10.83 6.55 12.92
N GLY A 32 11.29 5.79 13.91
CA GLY A 32 10.88 4.40 14.11
C GLY A 32 9.39 4.26 14.43
N ARG A 33 8.82 5.17 15.23
CA ARG A 33 7.39 5.21 15.54
C ARG A 33 6.56 5.48 14.28
N ILE A 34 6.97 6.48 13.49
CA ILE A 34 6.31 6.84 12.22
C ILE A 34 6.38 5.66 11.24
N GLN A 35 7.52 4.99 11.12
CA GLN A 35 7.65 3.84 10.23
C GLN A 35 6.71 2.70 10.65
N LYS A 36 6.68 2.34 11.94
CA LYS A 36 5.76 1.32 12.47
C LYS A 36 4.29 1.69 12.23
N GLU A 37 3.96 2.97 12.28
CA GLU A 37 2.61 3.45 11.98
C GLU A 37 2.29 3.30 10.49
N ARG A 38 3.22 3.66 9.60
CA ARG A 38 3.08 3.49 8.14
C ARG A 38 3.02 2.02 7.72
N ASP A 39 3.75 1.12 8.39
CA ASP A 39 3.79 -0.30 8.05
C ASP A 39 2.44 -1.02 8.20
N LYS A 40 1.49 -0.43 8.92
CA LYS A 40 0.11 -0.94 9.04
C LYS A 40 -0.72 -0.77 7.78
N TYR A 41 -0.28 0.07 6.85
CA TYR A 41 -1.04 0.46 5.67
C TYR A 41 -0.35 0.00 4.39
N TYR A 42 -1.15 -0.37 3.39
CA TYR A 42 -0.76 -0.18 2.01
C TYR A 42 -1.00 1.29 1.65
N ILE A 43 -0.01 1.93 1.06
CA ILE A 43 -0.06 3.36 0.75
C ILE A 43 0.07 3.51 -0.75
N VAL A 44 -0.98 4.09 -1.37
CA VAL A 44 -0.96 4.50 -2.77
C VAL A 44 -0.55 5.96 -2.80
N VAL A 45 0.37 6.29 -3.70
CA VAL A 45 0.91 7.64 -3.87
C VAL A 45 0.48 8.23 -5.20
N ASP A 46 0.44 9.56 -5.32
CA ASP A 46 0.30 10.21 -6.63
C ASP A 46 1.62 10.26 -7.40
N VAL A 47 1.58 10.80 -8.62
CA VAL A 47 2.77 11.06 -9.46
C VAL A 47 3.83 11.95 -8.79
N ASN A 48 3.47 12.71 -7.76
CA ASN A 48 4.36 13.56 -6.96
C ASN A 48 4.83 12.89 -5.67
N LYS A 49 4.58 11.59 -5.50
CA LYS A 49 4.92 10.77 -4.32
C LYS A 49 4.22 11.21 -3.04
N LYS A 50 3.06 11.87 -3.14
CA LYS A 50 2.22 12.20 -1.99
C LYS A 50 1.26 11.06 -1.70
N ASP A 51 1.10 10.70 -0.42
CA ASP A 51 0.09 9.73 0.01
C ASP A 51 -1.31 10.23 -0.41
N VAL A 52 -2.05 9.43 -1.18
CA VAL A 52 -3.43 9.74 -1.59
C VAL A 52 -4.45 8.75 -1.04
N LEU A 53 -4.01 7.53 -0.74
CA LEU A 53 -4.87 6.50 -0.17
C LEU A 53 -4.05 5.62 0.77
N LYS A 54 -4.66 5.31 1.93
CA LYS A 54 -4.13 4.37 2.92
C LYS A 54 -5.16 3.27 3.15
N ILE A 55 -4.77 2.03 2.87
CA ILE A 55 -5.60 0.84 3.09
C ILE A 55 -4.97 0.08 4.25
N GLU A 56 -5.69 -0.13 5.36
CA GLU A 56 -5.13 -0.93 6.45
C GLU A 56 -4.96 -2.39 6.03
N LYS A 57 -3.74 -2.92 6.18
CA LYS A 57 -3.39 -4.28 5.74
C LYS A 57 -4.25 -5.35 6.40
N LYS A 58 -4.73 -5.10 7.63
CA LYS A 58 -5.57 -6.06 8.36
C LYS A 58 -6.85 -6.43 7.58
N TYR A 59 -7.45 -5.48 6.88
CA TYR A 59 -8.68 -5.71 6.09
C TYR A 59 -8.44 -6.51 4.80
N LEU A 60 -7.18 -6.61 4.39
CA LEU A 60 -6.73 -7.43 3.28
C LEU A 60 -5.89 -8.61 3.80
N SER A 61 -6.27 -9.17 4.94
CA SER A 61 -5.68 -10.42 5.46
C SER A 61 -6.71 -11.53 5.37
N SER A 62 -6.27 -12.78 5.20
CA SER A 62 -7.16 -13.95 5.25
C SER A 62 -8.04 -14.02 6.51
N GLN A 63 -7.66 -13.35 7.61
CA GLN A 63 -8.47 -13.30 8.83
C GLN A 63 -9.74 -12.44 8.68
N GLU A 64 -9.64 -11.29 8.00
CA GLU A 64 -10.74 -10.34 7.82
C GLU A 64 -11.46 -10.49 6.47
N LEU A 65 -10.75 -10.96 5.44
CA LEU A 65 -11.32 -11.19 4.12
C LEU A 65 -12.28 -12.37 4.14
N ASN A 66 -13.49 -12.13 3.69
CA ASN A 66 -14.49 -13.17 3.50
C ASN A 66 -14.22 -13.94 2.21
N LYS A 67 -14.05 -13.21 1.09
CA LYS A 67 -13.81 -13.78 -0.24
C LYS A 67 -13.18 -12.78 -1.20
N ILE A 68 -12.54 -13.32 -2.23
CA ILE A 68 -12.16 -12.57 -3.42
C ILE A 68 -13.08 -12.98 -4.57
N LYS A 69 -13.64 -11.99 -5.28
CA LYS A 69 -14.43 -12.20 -6.49
C LYS A 69 -13.69 -11.69 -7.70
N ILE A 70 -13.65 -12.49 -8.77
CA ILE A 70 -13.14 -12.06 -10.08
C ILE A 70 -14.29 -12.16 -11.08
N ILE A 71 -14.57 -11.05 -11.75
CA ILE A 71 -15.70 -10.89 -12.68
C ILE A 71 -15.14 -10.36 -14.00
N LYS A 72 -15.54 -10.97 -15.12
CA LYS A 72 -15.21 -10.48 -16.46
C LYS A 72 -16.39 -9.73 -17.07
N ALA A 73 -16.15 -8.55 -17.61
CA ALA A 73 -17.18 -7.78 -18.30
C ALA A 73 -17.71 -8.57 -19.52
N GLY A 74 -19.03 -8.57 -19.68
CA GLY A 74 -19.71 -9.35 -20.72
C GLY A 74 -19.76 -10.86 -20.47
N ASN A 75 -19.31 -11.34 -19.31
CA ASN A 75 -19.46 -12.73 -18.89
C ASN A 75 -20.29 -12.82 -17.60
N GLU A 76 -21.23 -13.76 -17.53
CA GLU A 76 -22.02 -14.00 -16.32
C GLU A 76 -21.24 -14.82 -15.28
N LYS A 77 -20.17 -15.50 -15.67
CA LYS A 77 -19.34 -16.29 -14.75
C LYS A 77 -18.61 -15.39 -13.76
N LYS A 78 -18.84 -15.66 -12.47
CA LYS A 78 -18.16 -15.04 -11.34
C LYS A 78 -17.32 -16.09 -10.64
N TYR A 79 -16.04 -15.82 -10.49
CA TYR A 79 -15.13 -16.67 -9.73
C TYR A 79 -15.08 -16.21 -8.30
N ILE A 80 -15.34 -17.12 -7.36
CA ILE A 80 -15.37 -16.84 -5.93
C ILE A 80 -14.27 -17.66 -5.28
N ILE A 81 -13.38 -16.99 -4.57
CA ILE A 81 -12.24 -17.59 -3.88
C ILE A 81 -12.43 -17.37 -2.39
N GLU A 82 -12.61 -18.47 -1.65
CA GLU A 82 -12.79 -18.49 -0.19
C GLU A 82 -11.64 -19.25 0.52
N ASP A 83 -10.76 -19.91 -0.24
CA ASP A 83 -9.57 -20.56 0.31
C ASP A 83 -8.59 -19.53 0.86
N LYS A 84 -8.30 -19.62 2.16
CA LYS A 84 -7.53 -18.62 2.91
C LYS A 84 -6.10 -18.48 2.40
N LYS A 85 -5.45 -19.60 2.05
CA LYS A 85 -4.08 -19.60 1.55
C LYS A 85 -4.01 -18.96 0.16
N LEU A 86 -4.93 -19.32 -0.72
CA LEU A 86 -5.02 -18.75 -2.05
C LEU A 86 -5.35 -17.25 -2.01
N MET A 87 -6.20 -16.80 -1.07
CA MET A 87 -6.45 -15.37 -0.87
C MET A 87 -5.18 -14.62 -0.45
N ASP A 88 -4.43 -15.14 0.52
CA ASP A 88 -3.15 -14.52 0.95
C ASP A 88 -2.13 -14.48 -0.20
N ASP A 89 -2.04 -15.56 -0.98
CA ASP A 89 -1.18 -15.64 -2.16
C ASP A 89 -1.56 -14.55 -3.20
N ILE A 90 -2.85 -14.39 -3.51
CA ILE A 90 -3.33 -13.34 -4.43
C ILE A 90 -2.99 -11.95 -3.91
N ILE A 91 -3.28 -11.67 -2.63
CA ILE A 91 -3.05 -10.35 -2.02
C ILE A 91 -1.56 -9.98 -2.06
N SER A 92 -0.68 -10.97 -1.83
CA SER A 92 0.77 -10.77 -1.90
C SER A 92 1.24 -10.33 -3.30
N LYS A 93 0.52 -10.72 -4.35
CA LYS A 93 0.81 -10.36 -5.74
C LYS A 93 0.24 -9.01 -6.17
N VAL A 94 -0.73 -8.46 -5.44
CA VAL A 94 -1.31 -7.14 -5.77
C VAL A 94 -0.30 -6.02 -5.59
N GLU A 95 0.58 -6.13 -4.60
CA GLU A 95 1.62 -5.14 -4.30
C GLU A 95 1.09 -3.69 -4.28
N PHE A 96 -0.02 -3.43 -3.57
CA PHE A 96 -0.68 -2.11 -3.49
C PHE A 96 0.27 -0.92 -3.26
N GLY A 97 1.39 -1.12 -2.57
CA GLY A 97 2.40 -0.08 -2.34
C GLY A 97 3.18 0.37 -3.58
N LYS A 98 3.04 -0.34 -4.71
CA LYS A 98 3.61 0.02 -6.01
C LYS A 98 2.60 0.74 -6.92
N PHE A 99 1.35 0.89 -6.48
CA PHE A 99 0.34 1.58 -7.27
C PHE A 99 0.60 3.08 -7.24
N VAL A 100 0.48 3.72 -8.39
CA VAL A 100 0.63 5.16 -8.53
C VAL A 100 -0.66 5.74 -9.08
N SER A 101 -1.29 6.60 -8.30
CA SER A 101 -2.48 7.35 -8.70
C SER A 101 -2.10 8.45 -9.67
N ASN A 102 -2.80 8.49 -10.79
CA ASN A 102 -2.64 9.53 -11.78
C ASN A 102 -4.00 9.84 -12.44
N PRO A 103 -4.62 10.98 -12.12
CA PRO A 103 -5.92 11.36 -12.66
C PRO A 103 -5.88 11.69 -14.16
N SER A 104 -4.68 11.84 -14.75
CA SER A 104 -4.51 12.04 -16.19
C SER A 104 -4.45 10.73 -16.97
N LEU A 105 -4.50 9.58 -16.31
CA LEU A 105 -4.64 8.30 -17.01
C LEU A 105 -6.00 8.26 -17.70
N ASN A 106 -6.04 7.62 -18.86
CA ASN A 106 -7.28 7.20 -19.47
C ASN A 106 -7.48 5.71 -19.19
N MET A 107 -8.72 5.30 -19.01
CA MET A 107 -9.07 3.89 -18.92
C MET A 107 -10.18 3.62 -19.92
N GLY A 108 -9.90 2.72 -20.85
CA GLY A 108 -10.81 2.20 -21.84
C GLY A 108 -11.80 1.24 -21.19
N THR A 109 -12.20 0.22 -21.95
CA THR A 109 -13.24 -0.68 -21.46
C THR A 109 -12.75 -1.50 -20.27
N GLU A 110 -13.46 -1.45 -19.14
CA GLU A 110 -13.24 -2.35 -18.02
C GLU A 110 -13.59 -3.78 -18.48
N ASP A 111 -12.62 -4.70 -18.41
CA ASP A 111 -12.83 -6.09 -18.80
C ASP A 111 -12.72 -7.07 -17.63
N LEU A 112 -11.96 -6.75 -16.58
CA LEU A 112 -11.89 -7.55 -15.36
C LEU A 112 -12.10 -6.68 -14.11
N ASN A 113 -12.87 -7.19 -13.16
CA ASN A 113 -13.02 -6.59 -11.83
C ASN A 113 -12.68 -7.63 -10.75
N ILE A 114 -11.81 -7.24 -9.83
CA ILE A 114 -11.40 -8.04 -8.68
C ILE A 114 -11.92 -7.34 -7.42
N ALA A 115 -12.81 -7.98 -6.67
CA ALA A 115 -13.32 -7.43 -5.43
C ALA A 115 -12.82 -8.24 -4.23
N PHE A 116 -12.24 -7.55 -3.26
CA PHE A 116 -11.78 -8.06 -1.98
C PHE A 116 -12.84 -7.71 -0.92
N GLU A 117 -13.73 -8.66 -0.64
CA GLU A 117 -14.88 -8.42 0.23
C GLU A 117 -14.55 -8.77 1.69
N SER A 118 -14.67 -7.77 2.56
CA SER A 118 -14.66 -7.93 4.02
C SER A 118 -15.94 -7.33 4.61
N ASN A 119 -16.24 -7.64 5.87
CA ASN A 119 -17.39 -7.03 6.56
C ASN A 119 -17.21 -5.52 6.81
N ASN A 120 -15.96 -5.06 6.83
CA ASN A 120 -15.61 -3.72 7.31
C ASN A 120 -15.26 -2.75 6.19
N ASN A 121 -14.81 -3.25 5.03
CA ASN A 121 -14.37 -2.44 3.91
C ASN A 121 -14.59 -3.15 2.57
N ASN A 122 -14.70 -2.34 1.52
CA ASN A 122 -14.78 -2.81 0.14
C ASN A 122 -13.58 -2.27 -0.64
N VAL A 123 -12.68 -3.16 -1.04
CA VAL A 123 -11.58 -2.86 -1.96
C VAL A 123 -11.90 -3.56 -3.28
N SER A 124 -11.83 -2.84 -4.40
CA SER A 124 -11.89 -3.50 -5.72
C SER A 124 -10.93 -2.85 -6.70
N ILE A 125 -10.49 -3.65 -7.67
CA ILE A 125 -9.60 -3.24 -8.75
C ILE A 125 -10.29 -3.61 -10.06
N SER A 126 -10.70 -2.62 -10.83
CA SER A 126 -11.10 -2.80 -12.23
C SER A 126 -9.88 -2.65 -13.12
N LEU A 127 -9.69 -3.56 -14.07
CA LEU A 127 -8.59 -3.58 -15.04
C LEU A 127 -9.15 -3.38 -16.45
N SER A 128 -8.30 -2.84 -17.33
CA SER A 128 -8.54 -2.75 -18.77
C SER A 128 -7.44 -3.47 -19.54
N ALA A 129 -7.83 -4.39 -20.41
CA ALA A 129 -6.97 -5.12 -21.35
C ALA A 129 -6.21 -4.19 -22.31
N GLU A 130 -6.85 -3.07 -22.68
CA GLU A 130 -6.40 -2.17 -23.74
C GLU A 130 -5.31 -1.21 -23.22
N ASP A 131 -5.59 -0.52 -22.12
CA ASP A 131 -4.74 0.58 -21.64
C ASP A 131 -3.75 0.17 -20.54
N ARG A 132 -3.88 -1.05 -19.99
CA ARG A 132 -3.11 -1.55 -18.84
C ARG A 132 -3.20 -0.65 -17.59
N THR A 133 -4.24 0.16 -17.51
CA THR A 133 -4.58 0.97 -16.35
C THR A 133 -5.59 0.25 -15.47
N ALA A 134 -5.70 0.70 -14.22
CA ALA A 134 -6.70 0.18 -13.30
C ALA A 134 -7.45 1.31 -12.59
N ILE A 135 -8.69 1.02 -12.18
CA ILE A 135 -9.39 1.80 -11.17
C ILE A 135 -9.34 1.03 -9.87
N LEU A 136 -8.65 1.58 -8.88
CA LEU A 136 -8.68 1.12 -7.51
C LEU A 136 -9.80 1.83 -6.76
N LYS A 137 -10.80 1.08 -6.31
CA LYS A 137 -11.86 1.57 -5.42
C LYS A 137 -11.59 1.11 -4.00
N TYR A 138 -11.74 2.04 -3.07
CA TYR A 138 -11.73 1.78 -1.64
C TYR A 138 -12.88 2.53 -0.98
N ASN A 139 -13.86 1.78 -0.49
CA ASN A 139 -15.12 2.32 0.02
C ASN A 139 -15.76 3.28 -1.00
N GLU A 140 -15.94 4.56 -0.65
CA GLU A 140 -16.56 5.56 -1.52
C GLU A 140 -15.57 6.26 -2.47
N SER A 141 -14.26 5.96 -2.35
CA SER A 141 -13.22 6.59 -3.15
C SER A 141 -12.81 5.73 -4.34
N ALA A 142 -12.48 6.36 -5.46
CA ALA A 142 -11.97 5.70 -6.67
C ALA A 142 -10.76 6.46 -7.21
N PHE A 143 -9.73 5.71 -7.60
CA PHE A 143 -8.46 6.24 -8.09
C PHE A 143 -8.07 5.54 -9.38
N LEU A 144 -7.77 6.31 -10.42
CA LEU A 144 -7.06 5.81 -11.59
C LEU A 144 -5.60 5.57 -11.21
N VAL A 145 -5.15 4.33 -11.33
CA VAL A 145 -3.82 3.90 -10.91
C VAL A 145 -3.11 3.13 -12.02
N THR A 146 -1.79 3.25 -12.06
CA THR A 146 -0.94 2.27 -12.75
C THR A 146 -0.69 1.08 -11.82
N VAL A 147 -0.84 -0.13 -12.34
CA VAL A 147 -0.51 -1.38 -11.63
C VAL A 147 0.79 -1.97 -12.17
N THR A 148 1.38 -2.92 -11.45
CA THR A 148 2.58 -3.61 -11.92
C THR A 148 2.25 -4.61 -13.03
N GLU A 149 3.17 -4.79 -13.98
CA GLU A 149 3.03 -5.79 -15.05
C GLU A 149 2.90 -7.21 -14.47
N ASP A 150 3.62 -7.49 -13.37
CA ASP A 150 3.56 -8.78 -12.66
C ASP A 150 2.15 -9.06 -12.13
N PHE A 151 1.52 -8.07 -11.48
CA PHE A 151 0.16 -8.21 -10.99
C PHE A 151 -0.83 -8.38 -12.14
N TYR A 152 -0.68 -7.55 -13.17
CA TYR A 152 -1.53 -7.57 -14.35
C TYR A 152 -1.50 -8.95 -15.00
N SER A 153 -0.31 -9.43 -15.36
CA SER A 153 -0.11 -10.76 -15.97
C SER A 153 -0.65 -11.87 -15.09
N PHE A 154 -0.39 -11.81 -13.77
CA PHE A 154 -0.88 -12.80 -12.82
C PHE A 154 -2.41 -12.93 -12.83
N ILE A 155 -3.14 -11.81 -12.81
CA ILE A 155 -4.61 -11.84 -12.80
C ILE A 155 -5.17 -12.39 -14.11
N TYR A 156 -4.65 -11.96 -15.25
CA TYR A 156 -5.12 -12.45 -16.54
C TYR A 156 -4.81 -13.94 -16.72
N ASP A 157 -3.64 -14.40 -16.28
CA ASP A 157 -3.28 -15.81 -16.25
C ASP A 157 -4.19 -16.61 -15.32
N LEU A 158 -4.44 -16.10 -14.10
CA LEU A 158 -5.32 -16.72 -13.13
C LEU A 158 -6.73 -16.87 -13.73
N PHE A 159 -7.26 -15.81 -14.35
CA PHE A 159 -8.57 -15.85 -15.00
C PHE A 159 -8.59 -16.84 -16.18
N SER A 160 -7.56 -16.89 -17.01
CA SER A 160 -7.51 -17.81 -18.16
C SER A 160 -7.55 -19.28 -17.75
N LYS A 161 -6.96 -19.63 -16.60
CA LYS A 161 -6.91 -21.01 -16.08
C LYS A 161 -8.20 -21.45 -15.40
N ILE A 162 -9.02 -20.51 -14.94
CA ILE A 162 -10.31 -20.78 -14.30
C ILE A 162 -11.50 -20.60 -15.26
N SER A 163 -11.29 -19.98 -16.43
CA SER A 163 -12.29 -19.78 -17.51
C SER A 163 -12.71 -21.06 -18.22
#